data_AF-A0AAV8ZTU2-F1
#
_entry.id   AF-A0AAV8ZTU2-F1
#
_cell.length_a   1.000
_cell.length_b   1.000
_cell.length_c   1.000
_cell.angle_alpha   90.00
_cell.angle_beta   90.00
_cell.angle_gamma   90.00
#
_symmetry.space_group_name_H-M   'P 1'
#
loop_
_entity.id
_entity.type
_entity.pdbx_description
1 polymer ?
#
loop_
_entity_poly.entity_id
_entity_poly.type
_entity_poly.pdbx_seq_one_letter_code
_entity_poly.pdbx_strand_id
1 'polypeptide(L)'
;MQCREQKETIKLRVMFDASAHAPDFLSIHEQLYAGEHLVSNLLAGLLNFRFGKIGLMADIEKAFLKIELNENERNSHTLQWYVEPINKNNAFPNIREYRMKQITFGVIYSPFLLDATKWKPYVSSRVNKIQH
;
A
#
# COMPACT_ATOMS: atom_id res chain seq x y z
N MET A 1 5.95 10.02 18.50
CA MET A 1 7.18 9.84 17.70
C MET A 1 8.27 10.73 18.30
N GLN A 2 9.40 10.18 18.75
CA GLN A 2 10.51 10.97 19.30
C GLN A 2 11.61 11.07 18.22
N CYS A 3 11.73 12.25 17.61
CA CYS A 3 12.75 12.52 16.61
C CYS A 3 14.02 13.05 17.29
N ARG A 4 15.10 12.28 17.20
CA ARG A 4 16.45 12.70 17.59
C ARG A 4 17.05 13.49 16.41
N GLU A 5 17.40 14.76 16.63
CA GLU A 5 18.07 15.57 15.62
C GLU A 5 19.51 15.09 15.42
N GLN A 6 19.83 14.57 14.24
CA GLN A 6 21.21 14.52 13.77
C GLN A 6 21.30 14.93 12.30
N LYS A 7 22.27 15.83 12.06
CA LYS A 7 22.71 16.37 10.78
C LYS A 7 23.21 15.26 9.85
N GLU A 8 22.36 14.92 8.90
CA GLU A 8 22.58 14.44 7.53
C GLU A 8 21.21 14.65 6.85
N THR A 9 21.11 14.86 5.54
CA THR A 9 19.79 14.97 4.87
C THR A 9 19.10 13.61 4.86
N ILE A 10 18.64 13.17 6.03
CA ILE A 10 17.87 11.95 6.22
C ILE A 10 16.58 12.16 5.46
N LYS A 11 16.42 11.44 4.34
CA LYS A 11 15.17 11.40 3.60
C LYS A 11 14.12 10.77 4.52
N LEU A 12 13.33 11.61 5.18
CA LEU A 12 12.17 11.16 5.95
C LEU A 12 11.14 10.55 5.00
N ARG A 13 10.65 9.36 5.35
CA ARG A 13 9.53 8.71 4.68
C ARG A 13 8.40 8.54 5.67
N VAL A 14 7.22 9.02 5.29
CA VAL A 14 5.99 8.79 6.04
C VAL A 14 5.45 7.42 5.62
N MET A 15 5.20 6.55 6.59
CA MET A 15 4.62 5.22 6.38
C MET A 15 3.30 5.15 7.13
N PHE A 16 2.28 4.56 6.49
CA PHE A 16 0.99 4.36 7.11
C PHE A 16 1.09 3.13 8.02
N ASP A 17 0.97 3.35 9.33
CA ASP A 17 0.93 2.26 10.29
C ASP A 17 -0.51 1.83 10.55
N ALA A 18 -0.98 0.87 9.75
CA ALA A 18 -2.32 0.30 9.90
C ALA A 18 -2.39 -0.80 10.98
N SER A 19 -1.27 -1.11 11.64
CA SER A 19 -1.24 -2.02 12.79
C SER A 19 -1.45 -1.30 14.12
N ALA A 20 -1.36 0.03 14.12
CA ALA A 20 -1.62 0.84 15.30
C ALA A 20 -3.06 0.67 15.80
N HIS A 21 -3.22 0.54 17.11
CA HIS A 21 -4.52 0.42 17.77
C HIS A 21 -4.50 1.14 19.13
N ALA A 22 -5.67 1.58 19.58
CA ALA A 22 -5.86 2.03 20.95
C ALA A 22 -6.10 0.81 21.88
N PRO A 23 -5.89 0.94 23.19
CA PRO A 23 -6.31 -0.09 24.15
C PRO A 23 -7.78 -0.43 23.93
N ASP A 24 -8.11 -1.73 23.89
CA ASP A 24 -9.46 -2.27 23.66
C ASP A 24 -10.07 -2.03 22.26
N PHE A 25 -9.32 -1.47 21.32
CA PHE A 25 -9.74 -1.33 19.92
C PHE A 25 -8.91 -2.23 19.00
N LEU A 26 -9.55 -2.72 17.93
CA LEU A 26 -8.86 -3.44 16.86
C LEU A 26 -8.07 -2.46 15.97
N SER A 27 -6.95 -2.94 15.46
CA SER A 27 -6.19 -2.25 14.42
C SER A 27 -6.92 -2.25 13.09
N ILE A 28 -6.53 -1.33 12.19
CA ILE A 28 -7.03 -1.31 10.81
C ILE A 28 -6.72 -2.65 10.11
N HIS A 29 -5.56 -3.26 10.38
CA HIS A 29 -5.23 -4.60 9.86
C HIS A 29 -6.22 -5.68 10.29
N GLU A 30 -6.63 -5.71 11.55
CA GLU A 30 -7.54 -6.75 12.04
C GLU A 30 -8.97 -6.60 11.52
N GLN A 31 -9.35 -5.38 11.12
CA GLN A 31 -10.67 -5.09 10.56
C GLN A 31 -10.75 -5.31 9.05
N LEU A 32 -9.61 -5.38 8.37
CA LEU A 32 -9.54 -5.48 6.92
C LEU A 32 -9.29 -6.91 6.46
N TYR A 33 -9.87 -7.27 5.32
CA TYR A 33 -9.55 -8.51 4.64
C TYR A 33 -8.24 -8.35 3.85
N ALA A 34 -7.22 -9.18 4.12
CA ALA A 34 -5.93 -9.10 3.44
C ALA A 34 -5.98 -9.45 1.95
N GLY A 35 -7.03 -10.15 1.49
CA GLY A 35 -7.07 -10.71 0.15
C GLY A 35 -6.28 -12.00 0.03
N GLU A 36 -6.43 -12.66 -1.12
CA GLU A 36 -5.64 -13.85 -1.42
C GLU A 36 -4.19 -13.49 -1.72
N HIS A 37 -3.27 -14.38 -1.37
CA HIS A 37 -1.87 -14.21 -1.71
C HIS A 37 -1.64 -14.54 -3.19
N LEU A 38 -1.87 -13.56 -4.07
CA LEU A 38 -1.75 -13.68 -5.52
C LEU A 38 -0.33 -13.56 -6.06
N VAL A 39 0.68 -13.49 -5.18
CA VAL A 39 2.08 -13.37 -5.59
C VAL A 39 2.42 -14.57 -6.49
N SER A 40 2.77 -14.26 -7.74
CA SER A 40 3.19 -15.27 -8.69
C SER A 40 4.39 -16.02 -8.12
N ASN A 41 4.45 -17.33 -8.39
CA ASN A 41 5.60 -18.13 -7.98
C ASN A 41 6.86 -17.51 -8.61
N LEU A 42 7.65 -16.80 -7.79
CA LEU A 42 8.82 -16.05 -8.22
C LEU A 42 9.80 -16.95 -8.96
N LEU A 43 9.97 -18.19 -8.45
CA LEU A 43 10.84 -19.18 -9.09
C LEU A 43 10.33 -19.55 -10.48
N ALA A 44 9.03 -19.82 -10.64
CA ALA A 44 8.44 -20.09 -11.94
C ALA A 44 8.59 -18.89 -12.90
N GLY A 45 8.42 -17.67 -12.41
CA GLY A 45 8.64 -16.44 -13.18
C GLY A 45 10.08 -16.31 -13.67
N LEU A 46 11.06 -16.52 -12.80
CA LEU A 46 12.49 -16.46 -13.13
C LEU A 46 12.91 -17.58 -14.10
N LEU A 47 12.37 -18.79 -13.94
CA LEU A 47 12.62 -19.91 -14.85
C LEU A 47 12.07 -19.60 -16.25
N ASN A 48 10.82 -19.15 -16.36
CA ASN A 48 10.22 -18.75 -17.63
C ASN A 48 10.97 -17.60 -18.30
N PHE A 49 11.45 -16.63 -17.52
CA PHE A 49 12.27 -15.53 -18.04
C PHE A 49 13.58 -16.04 -18.65
N ARG A 50 14.22 -17.07 -18.06
CA ARG A 50 15.47 -17.66 -18.58
C ARG A 50 15.31 -18.41 -19.90
N PHE A 51 14.12 -18.91 -20.23
CA PHE A 51 13.88 -19.60 -21.51
C PHE A 51 13.76 -18.65 -22.71
N GLY A 52 13.50 -17.37 -22.48
CA GLY A 52 13.41 -16.37 -23.53
C GLY A 52 14.80 -15.95 -24.05
N LYS A 53 14.94 -15.81 -25.38
CA LYS A 53 16.16 -15.26 -26.00
C LYS A 53 16.39 -13.78 -25.65
N ILE A 54 15.33 -13.05 -25.35
CA ILE A 54 15.33 -11.63 -24.98
C ILE A 54 14.40 -11.46 -23.79
N GLY A 55 14.89 -10.84 -22.72
CA GLY A 55 14.12 -10.51 -21.53
C GLY A 55 13.79 -9.03 -21.46
N LEU A 56 12.52 -8.70 -21.16
CA LEU A 56 12.09 -7.33 -20.85
C LEU A 56 11.75 -7.24 -19.37
N MET A 57 12.28 -6.23 -18.70
CA MET A 57 12.01 -5.93 -17.29
C MET A 57 11.66 -4.45 -17.16
N ALA A 58 10.61 -4.16 -16.39
CA ALA A 58 10.20 -2.80 -16.09
C ALA A 58 9.75 -2.74 -14.63
N ASP A 59 10.08 -1.63 -13.96
CA ASP A 59 9.57 -1.33 -12.63
C ASP A 59 8.44 -0.30 -12.72
N ILE A 60 7.38 -0.51 -11.95
CA ILE A 60 6.28 0.44 -11.85
C ILE A 60 6.55 1.32 -10.64
N GLU A 61 7.19 2.46 -10.88
CA GLU A 61 7.45 3.43 -9.81
C GLU A 61 6.12 3.77 -9.10
N LYS A 62 6.12 3.63 -7.76
CA LYS A 62 4.98 3.93 -6.88
C LYS A 62 3.68 3.24 -7.30
N ALA A 63 3.75 1.96 -7.66
CA ALA A 63 2.62 1.19 -8.18
C ALA A 63 1.33 1.30 -7.34
N PHE A 64 1.42 1.25 -6.01
CA PHE A 64 0.24 1.39 -5.14
C PHE A 64 -0.47 2.75 -5.29
N LEU A 65 0.30 3.83 -5.43
CA LEU A 65 -0.25 5.18 -5.62
C LEU A 65 -0.89 5.35 -7.01
N LYS A 66 -0.71 4.41 -7.94
CA LYS A 66 -1.41 4.43 -9.23
C LYS A 66 -2.78 3.77 -9.18
N ILE A 67 -3.16 3.18 -8.04
CA ILE A 67 -4.43 2.50 -7.86
C ILE A 67 -5.31 3.37 -6.96
N GLU A 68 -6.43 3.82 -7.53
CA GLU A 68 -7.42 4.62 -6.81
C GLU A 68 -8.36 3.71 -5.99
N LEU A 69 -8.63 4.12 -4.76
CA LEU A 69 -9.61 3.50 -3.88
C LEU A 69 -11.01 3.98 -4.27
N ASN A 70 -11.97 3.04 -4.22
CA ASN A 70 -13.39 3.38 -4.36
C ASN A 70 -13.77 4.38 -3.25
N GLU A 71 -14.62 5.36 -3.57
CA GLU A 71 -15.01 6.42 -2.65
C GLU A 71 -15.57 5.89 -1.32
N ASN A 72 -16.33 4.79 -1.39
CA ASN A 72 -16.91 4.13 -0.22
C ASN A 72 -15.85 3.51 0.72
N GLU A 73 -14.69 3.13 0.18
CA GLU A 73 -13.60 2.48 0.93
C GLU A 73 -12.57 3.49 1.47
N ARG A 74 -12.68 4.77 1.10
CA ARG A 74 -11.73 5.82 1.55
C ARG A 74 -11.86 6.12 3.04
N ASN A 75 -13.02 5.87 3.64
CA ASN A 75 -13.25 6.15 5.07
C ASN A 75 -12.42 5.21 5.98
N SER A 76 -12.17 3.97 5.56
CA SER A 76 -11.25 3.05 6.25
C SER A 76 -9.77 3.40 6.04
N HIS A 77 -9.46 4.34 5.14
CA HIS A 77 -8.10 4.73 4.77
C HIS A 77 -7.74 6.13 5.28
N THR A 78 -7.98 6.32 6.57
CA THR A 78 -7.87 7.60 7.25
C THR A 78 -6.57 7.72 8.04
N LEU A 79 -5.85 8.82 7.85
CA LEU A 79 -4.63 9.20 8.58
C LEU A 79 -4.93 10.38 9.51
N GLN A 80 -4.58 10.23 10.78
CA GLN A 80 -4.62 11.32 11.75
C GLN A 80 -3.25 11.98 11.86
N TRP A 81 -3.22 13.31 11.85
CA TRP A 81 -1.99 14.10 11.90
C TRP A 81 -2.10 15.21 12.94
N TYR A 82 -1.14 15.28 13.86
CA TYR A 82 -1.06 16.37 14.82
C TYR A 82 -0.62 17.67 14.12
N VAL A 83 -1.46 18.71 14.21
CA VAL A 83 -1.17 20.02 13.60
C VAL A 83 0.03 20.69 14.26
N GLU A 84 0.20 20.43 15.56
CA GLU A 84 1.29 20.93 16.37
C GLU A 84 2.04 19.76 17.03
N PRO A 85 3.35 19.87 17.26
CA PRO A 85 4.10 18.85 17.97
C PRO A 85 3.63 18.75 19.42
N ILE A 86 3.51 17.52 19.91
CA ILE A 86 3.20 17.23 21.31
C ILE A 86 4.29 17.85 22.18
N ASN A 87 3.89 18.69 23.12
CA ASN A 87 4.80 19.33 24.07
C ASN A 87 4.24 19.23 25.50
N LYS A 88 5.05 19.58 26.50
CA LYS A 88 4.66 19.47 27.92
C LYS A 88 3.44 20.32 28.29
N ASN A 89 3.16 21.38 27.54
CA ASN A 89 2.05 22.30 27.78
C ASN A 89 0.81 21.97 26.94
N ASN A 90 0.96 21.13 25.91
CA ASN A 90 -0.10 20.70 25.01
C ASN A 90 0.09 19.21 24.68
N ALA A 91 -0.37 18.36 25.60
CA ALA A 91 -0.32 16.90 25.45
C ALA A 91 -1.30 16.38 24.38
N PHE A 92 -2.32 17.18 24.03
CA PHE A 92 -3.37 16.83 23.07
C PHE A 92 -3.52 17.93 22.01
N PRO A 93 -2.51 18.12 21.13
CA PRO A 93 -2.60 19.11 20.08
C PRO A 93 -3.71 18.74 19.09
N ASN A 94 -4.24 19.76 18.41
CA ASN A 94 -5.30 19.58 17.42
C ASN A 94 -4.91 18.54 16.37
N ILE A 95 -5.83 17.61 16.09
CA ILE A 95 -5.64 16.55 15.11
C ILE A 95 -6.37 16.95 13.82
N ARG A 96 -5.68 16.81 12.69
CA ARG A 96 -6.30 16.84 11.35
C ARG A 96 -6.46 15.42 10.83
N GLU A 97 -7.59 15.18 10.21
CA GLU A 97 -7.91 13.93 9.52
C GLU A 97 -7.64 14.08 8.01
N TYR A 98 -6.94 13.11 7.43
CA TYR A 98 -6.68 13.02 5.99
C TYR A 98 -7.20 11.68 5.48
N ARG A 99 -7.93 11.67 4.36
CA ARG A 99 -8.40 10.44 3.72
C ARG A 99 -7.59 10.16 2.47
N MET A 100 -7.03 8.97 2.38
CA MET A 100 -6.27 8.56 1.23
C MET A 100 -7.20 8.21 0.08
N LYS A 101 -6.90 8.72 -1.12
CA LYS A 101 -7.62 8.38 -2.35
C LYS A 101 -7.03 7.16 -3.05
N GLN A 102 -5.82 6.76 -2.67
CA GLN A 102 -5.03 5.74 -3.34
C GLN A 102 -4.53 4.74 -2.31
N ILE A 103 -4.17 3.55 -2.78
CA ILE A 103 -3.60 2.51 -1.93
C ILE A 103 -2.24 2.99 -1.38
N THR A 104 -2.04 2.83 -0.07
CA THR A 104 -0.79 3.19 0.60
C THR A 104 0.04 1.96 0.95
N PHE A 105 1.34 2.18 1.16
CA PHE A 105 2.23 1.20 1.78
C PHE A 105 1.86 1.02 3.25
N GLY A 106 1.94 -0.23 3.74
CA GLY A 106 1.69 -0.55 5.15
C GLY A 106 0.29 -1.08 5.44
N VAL A 107 -0.57 -1.28 4.44
CA VAL A 107 -1.90 -1.91 4.59
C VAL A 107 -1.88 -3.34 4.05
N ILE A 108 -2.53 -4.27 4.76
CA ILE A 108 -2.45 -5.72 4.50
C ILE A 108 -2.98 -6.15 3.14
N TYR A 109 -3.96 -5.44 2.57
CA TYR A 109 -4.52 -5.79 1.26
C TYR A 109 -3.81 -5.14 0.08
N SER A 110 -2.87 -4.21 0.32
CA SER A 110 -2.18 -3.49 -0.75
C SER A 110 -1.51 -4.42 -1.77
N PRO A 111 -0.83 -5.52 -1.34
CA PRO A 111 -0.25 -6.49 -2.29
C PRO A 111 -1.31 -7.17 -3.16
N PHE A 112 -2.40 -7.64 -2.55
CA PHE A 112 -3.50 -8.30 -3.27
C PHE A 112 -4.11 -7.39 -4.33
N LEU A 113 -4.46 -6.15 -3.97
CA LEU A 113 -5.08 -5.21 -4.90
C LEU A 113 -4.14 -4.86 -6.06
N LEU A 114 -2.83 -4.75 -5.81
CA LEU A 114 -1.85 -4.51 -6.86
C LEU A 114 -1.79 -5.68 -7.85
N ASP A 115 -1.77 -6.92 -7.34
CA ASP A 115 -1.70 -8.10 -8.19
C ASP A 115 -3.00 -8.34 -8.95
N ALA A 116 -4.17 -8.17 -8.30
CA ALA A 116 -5.48 -8.24 -8.95
C ALA A 116 -5.62 -7.20 -10.08
N THR A 117 -5.10 -5.99 -9.88
CA THR A 117 -5.12 -4.93 -10.91
C THR A 117 -4.26 -5.29 -12.11
N LYS A 118 -3.08 -5.91 -11.91
CA LYS A 118 -2.22 -6.40 -13.01
C LYS A 118 -2.89 -7.55 -13.78
N TRP A 119 -3.63 -8.40 -13.08
CA TRP A 119 -4.28 -9.58 -13.67
C TRP A 119 -5.48 -9.22 -14.56
N LYS A 120 -6.27 -8.19 -14.22
CA LYS A 120 -7.48 -7.79 -14.98
C LYS A 120 -7.22 -7.61 -16.49
N PRO A 121 -6.23 -6.81 -16.93
CA PRO A 121 -5.90 -6.70 -18.35
C PRO A 121 -5.38 -8.01 -18.95
N TYR A 122 -4.62 -8.79 -18.17
CA TYR A 122 -4.00 -10.03 -18.63
C TYR A 122 -5.02 -11.15 -18.89
N VAL A 123 -6.03 -11.31 -18.05
CA VAL A 123 -7.11 -12.30 -18.26
C VAL A 123 -7.99 -11.89 -19.43
N SER A 124 -8.37 -10.60 -19.49
CA SER A 124 -9.21 -10.08 -20.58
C SER A 124 -8.56 -10.25 -21.96
N SER A 125 -7.25 -10.02 -22.06
CA SER A 125 -6.50 -10.25 -23.29
C SER A 125 -6.30 -11.73 -23.65
N ARG A 126 -6.29 -12.64 -22.67
CA ARG A 126 -6.20 -14.08 -22.90
C ARG A 126 -7.53 -14.69 -23.33
N VAL A 127 -8.65 -14.26 -22.74
CA VAL A 127 -10.01 -14.68 -23.14
C VAL A 127 -10.31 -14.26 -24.58
N ASN A 128 -9.95 -13.04 -24.96
CA ASN A 128 -10.12 -12.56 -26.33
C ASN A 128 -9.22 -13.30 -27.36
N LYS A 129 -8.13 -13.95 -26.92
CA LYS A 129 -7.24 -14.75 -27.77
C LYS A 129 -7.69 -16.21 -27.95
N ILE A 130 -8.60 -16.70 -27.12
CA ILE A 130 -9.11 -18.08 -27.19
C ILE A 130 -10.41 -18.15 -28.02
N GLN A 131 -11.04 -17.00 -28.29
CA GLN A 131 -12.26 -16.89 -29.11
C GLN A 131 -12.00 -16.62 -30.61
N HIS A 132 -10.74 -16.67 -31.05
CA HIS A 132 -10.31 -16.59 -32.45
C HIS A 132 -9.28 -17.68 -32.74
#